data_AF-A0A520H5E5-F1
#
_entry.id   AF-A0A520H5E5-F1
#
_cell.length_a   1.000
_cell.length_b   1.000
_cell.length_c   1.000
_cell.angle_alpha   90.00
_cell.angle_beta   90.00
_cell.angle_gamma   90.00
#
_symmetry.space_group_name_H-M   'P 1'
#
loop_
_entity.id
_entity.type
_entity.pdbx_description
1 polymer ?
#
loop_
_entity_poly.entity_id
_entity_poly.type
_entity_poly.pdbx_seq_one_letter_code
_entity_poly.pdbx_strand_id
1 'polypeptide(L)'
;MTTPASTKLPFQAEVAQLLHLVTHSLYSNKEIFLRELISNASDACDKLRFEAINDAALYEDAPNLEVRVSFDKAARTLTFTDNGIGLSRQEAIDNLGTIAKSGTKDFMSKLSGD
;
A
#
# COMPACT_ATOMS: atom_id res chain seq x y z
N MET A 1 -1.41 30.95 -4.92
CA MET A 1 -1.62 29.55 -4.53
C MET A 1 -0.34 29.06 -3.86
N THR A 2 -0.38 28.84 -2.56
CA THR A 2 0.78 28.44 -1.75
C THR A 2 0.96 26.93 -1.89
N THR A 3 2.10 26.48 -2.41
CA THR A 3 2.44 25.05 -2.47
C THR A 3 2.45 24.50 -1.04
N PRO A 4 1.74 23.40 -0.72
CA PRO A 4 1.82 22.79 0.60
C PRO A 4 3.27 22.39 0.87
N ALA A 5 3.75 22.64 2.09
CA ALA A 5 5.12 22.34 2.48
C ALA A 5 5.38 20.83 2.35
N SER A 6 6.32 20.44 1.48
CA SER A 6 6.77 19.06 1.34
C SER A 6 7.63 18.65 2.54
N THR A 7 7.28 17.56 3.21
CA THR A 7 8.08 16.99 4.31
C THR A 7 8.71 15.68 3.86
N LYS A 8 10.03 15.54 4.02
CA LYS A 8 10.74 14.27 3.83
C LYS A 8 10.86 13.56 5.17
N LEU A 9 10.43 12.29 5.21
CA LEU A 9 10.53 11.44 6.39
C LEU A 9 11.41 10.23 6.04
N PRO A 10 12.42 9.90 6.85
CA PRO A 10 13.23 8.71 6.62
C PRO A 10 12.42 7.45 6.94
N PHE A 11 12.67 6.38 6.19
CA PHE A 11 12.23 5.05 6.58
C PHE A 11 12.90 4.61 7.88
N GLN A 12 12.21 3.80 8.68
CA GLN A 12 12.85 3.10 9.79
C GLN A 12 13.92 2.13 9.27
N ALA A 13 14.94 1.87 10.08
CA ALA A 13 16.13 1.12 9.66
C ALA A 13 15.78 -0.29 9.14
N GLU A 14 14.79 -0.92 9.77
CA GLU A 14 14.28 -2.24 9.42
C GLU A 14 13.56 -2.24 8.06
N VAL A 15 12.81 -1.18 7.74
CA VAL A 15 12.14 -1.02 6.43
C VAL A 15 13.18 -0.86 5.32
N ALA A 16 14.22 -0.06 5.56
CA ALA A 16 15.29 0.16 4.59
C ALA A 16 16.03 -1.16 4.26
N GLN A 17 16.30 -1.99 5.27
CA GLN A 17 16.89 -3.31 5.08
C GLN A 17 15.96 -4.26 4.32
N LEU A 18 14.66 -4.25 4.63
CA LEU A 18 13.68 -5.06 3.90
C LEU A 18 13.59 -4.66 2.43
N LEU A 19 13.51 -3.37 2.12
CA LEU A 19 13.49 -2.89 0.73
C LEU A 19 14.74 -3.33 -0.03
N HIS A 20 15.90 -3.26 0.60
CA HIS A 20 17.14 -3.76 0.02
C HIS A 20 17.07 -5.28 -0.24
N LEU A 21 16.54 -6.07 0.68
CA LEU A 21 16.41 -7.51 0.50
C LEU A 21 15.38 -7.88 -0.58
N VAL A 22 14.17 -7.32 -0.50
CA VAL A 22 13.05 -7.57 -1.42
C VAL A 22 13.45 -7.23 -2.86
N THR A 23 14.16 -6.12 -3.09
CA THR A 23 14.62 -5.74 -4.43
C THR A 23 15.61 -6.74 -5.04
N HIS A 24 16.37 -7.48 -4.22
CA HIS A 24 17.34 -8.48 -4.67
C HIS A 24 16.77 -9.92 -4.68
N SER A 25 15.78 -10.22 -3.84
CA SER A 25 15.16 -11.55 -3.75
C SER A 25 13.97 -11.75 -4.71
N LEU A 26 13.27 -10.68 -5.11
CA LEU A 26 12.11 -10.75 -6.02
C LEU A 26 12.45 -10.99 -7.49
N TYR A 27 13.73 -11.18 -7.85
CA TYR A 27 14.10 -11.42 -9.24
C TYR A 27 13.49 -12.69 -9.84
N SER A 28 12.99 -13.61 -9.02
CA SER A 28 12.36 -14.85 -9.47
C SER A 28 10.86 -14.71 -9.81
N ASN A 29 10.11 -13.83 -9.11
CA ASN A 29 8.64 -13.73 -9.23
C ASN A 29 8.19 -12.26 -9.21
N LYS A 30 8.52 -11.53 -10.27
CA LYS A 30 8.28 -10.08 -10.38
C LYS A 30 6.81 -9.71 -10.52
N GLU A 31 5.91 -10.66 -10.71
CA GLU A 31 4.47 -10.48 -10.81
C GLU A 31 3.77 -10.37 -9.45
N ILE A 32 4.45 -10.75 -8.35
CA ILE A 32 3.87 -10.76 -7.00
C ILE A 32 3.36 -9.37 -6.58
N PHE A 33 4.04 -8.28 -6.95
CA PHE A 33 3.57 -6.94 -6.57
C PHE A 33 2.16 -6.63 -7.08
N LEU A 34 1.76 -7.18 -8.23
CA LEU A 34 0.40 -7.01 -8.76
C LEU A 34 -0.62 -7.62 -7.79
N ARG A 35 -0.35 -8.84 -7.33
CA ARG A 35 -1.20 -9.53 -6.34
C ARG A 35 -1.28 -8.73 -5.05
N GLU A 36 -0.15 -8.29 -4.52
CA GLU A 36 -0.12 -7.56 -3.24
C GLU A 36 -0.87 -6.22 -3.32
N LEU A 37 -0.69 -5.46 -4.40
CA LEU A 37 -1.39 -4.18 -4.58
C LEU A 37 -2.91 -4.37 -4.74
N ILE A 38 -3.34 -5.39 -5.50
CA ILE A 38 -4.77 -5.71 -5.65
C ILE A 38 -5.35 -6.20 -4.32
N SER A 39 -4.62 -7.01 -3.55
CA SER A 39 -5.07 -7.46 -2.22
C SER A 39 -5.26 -6.26 -1.27
N ASN A 40 -4.29 -5.35 -1.22
CA ASN A 40 -4.38 -4.14 -0.38
C ASN A 40 -5.57 -3.25 -0.77
N ALA A 41 -5.82 -3.10 -2.08
CA ALA A 41 -6.97 -2.36 -2.59
C ALA A 41 -8.31 -3.02 -2.22
N SER A 42 -8.39 -4.35 -2.30
CA SER A 42 -9.57 -5.11 -1.86
C SER A 42 -9.83 -4.92 -0.36
N ASP A 43 -8.79 -5.02 0.47
CA ASP A 43 -8.90 -4.82 1.92
C ASP A 43 -9.37 -3.40 2.25
N ALA A 44 -8.90 -2.39 1.51
CA ALA A 44 -9.34 -1.00 1.69
C ALA A 44 -10.85 -0.83 1.38
N CYS A 45 -11.33 -1.47 0.32
CA CYS A 45 -12.74 -1.50 -0.03
C CYS A 45 -13.58 -2.22 1.04
N ASP A 46 -13.13 -3.38 1.52
CA ASP A 46 -13.87 -4.13 2.54
C ASP A 46 -13.92 -3.39 3.88
N LYS A 47 -12.85 -2.69 4.26
CA LYS A 47 -12.84 -1.80 5.43
C LYS A 47 -13.86 -0.68 5.29
N LEU A 48 -13.91 -0.01 4.13
CA LEU A 48 -14.89 1.05 3.88
C LEU A 48 -16.31 0.49 3.95
N ARG A 49 -16.54 -0.67 3.34
CA ARG A 49 -17.84 -1.34 3.38
C ARG A 49 -18.28 -1.65 4.81
N PHE A 50 -17.36 -2.09 5.66
CA PHE A 50 -17.64 -2.37 7.08
C PHE A 50 -17.98 -1.10 7.86
N GLU A 51 -17.18 -0.04 7.75
CA GLU A 51 -17.44 1.23 8.44
C GLU A 51 -18.75 1.87 7.98
N ALA A 52 -19.07 1.74 6.69
CA ALA A 52 -20.30 2.27 6.11
C ALA A 52 -21.59 1.56 6.56
N ILE A 53 -21.49 0.43 7.28
CA ILE A 53 -22.63 -0.17 8.00
C ILE A 53 -23.13 0.80 9.08
N ASN A 54 -22.21 1.52 9.72
CA ASN A 54 -22.51 2.48 10.78
C ASN A 54 -22.72 3.90 10.23
N ASP A 55 -21.96 4.28 9.20
CA ASP A 55 -22.06 5.59 8.56
C ASP A 55 -22.06 5.50 7.03
N ALA A 56 -23.26 5.42 6.45
CA ALA A 56 -23.44 5.32 5.00
C ALA A 56 -22.93 6.56 4.23
N ALA A 57 -22.71 7.69 4.89
CA ALA A 57 -22.18 8.90 4.23
C ALA A 57 -20.73 8.73 3.75
N LEU A 58 -20.01 7.73 4.27
CA LEU A 58 -18.63 7.41 3.88
C LEU A 58 -18.50 6.98 2.41
N TYR A 59 -19.58 6.53 1.76
CA TYR A 59 -19.56 6.27 0.33
C TYR A 59 -19.54 7.54 -0.53
N GLU A 60 -19.88 8.69 0.06
CA GLU A 60 -20.06 9.96 -0.66
C GLU A 60 -20.94 9.74 -1.91
N ASP A 61 -20.43 10.13 -3.09
CA ASP A 61 -21.09 9.94 -4.38
C ASP A 61 -20.65 8.65 -5.12
N ALA A 62 -19.83 7.80 -4.48
CA ALA A 62 -19.20 6.61 -5.07
C ALA A 62 -19.57 5.30 -4.33
N PRO A 63 -20.84 4.87 -4.34
CA PRO A 63 -21.29 3.67 -3.62
C PRO A 63 -20.75 2.35 -4.22
N ASN A 64 -20.28 2.39 -5.48
CA ASN A 64 -19.70 1.24 -6.13
C ASN A 64 -18.19 1.22 -5.87
N LEU A 65 -17.77 0.33 -4.96
CA LEU A 65 -16.36 0.09 -4.69
C LEU A 65 -15.70 -0.65 -5.85
N GLU A 66 -14.53 -0.18 -6.26
CA GLU A 66 -13.83 -0.67 -7.44
C GLU A 66 -12.31 -0.56 -7.29
N VAL A 67 -11.60 -1.47 -7.94
CA VAL A 67 -10.15 -1.42 -8.10
C VAL A 67 -9.87 -1.29 -9.59
N ARG A 68 -9.21 -0.19 -9.97
CA ARG A 68 -8.83 0.10 -11.36
C ARG A 68 -7.34 -0.05 -11.54
N VAL A 69 -6.97 -0.72 -12.62
CA VAL A 69 -5.58 -0.83 -13.07
C VAL A 69 -5.48 -0.20 -14.46
N SER A 70 -4.64 0.82 -14.60
CA SER A 70 -4.38 1.50 -15.87
C SER A 70 -2.89 1.58 -16.14
N PHE A 71 -2.49 1.64 -17.40
CA PHE A 71 -1.09 1.73 -17.78
C PHE A 71 -0.88 2.83 -18.83
N ASP A 72 0.28 3.48 -18.73
CA ASP A 72 0.77 4.41 -19.75
C ASP A 72 2.12 3.90 -20.25
N LYS A 73 2.14 3.47 -21.51
CA LYS A 73 3.35 2.94 -22.16
C LYS A 73 4.40 4.02 -22.40
N ALA A 74 3.98 5.25 -22.69
CA ALA A 74 4.90 6.36 -22.96
C ALA A 74 5.55 6.84 -21.66
N ALA A 75 4.76 7.00 -20.60
CA ALA A 75 5.26 7.35 -19.26
C ALA A 75 5.92 6.16 -18.53
N ARG A 76 5.74 4.93 -19.04
CA ARG A 76 6.19 3.67 -18.43
C ARG A 76 5.63 3.48 -17.01
N THR A 77 4.37 3.85 -16.81
CA THR A 77 3.69 3.76 -15.52
C THR A 77 2.60 2.71 -15.54
N LEU A 78 2.39 2.10 -14.37
CA LEU A 78 1.25 1.26 -14.06
C LEU A 78 0.61 1.87 -12.81
N THR A 79 -0.67 2.21 -12.90
CA THR A 79 -1.42 2.90 -11.85
C THR A 79 -2.49 1.97 -11.29
N PHE A 80 -2.51 1.82 -9.97
CA PHE A 80 -3.56 1.15 -9.22
C PHE A 80 -4.35 2.21 -8.48
N THR A 81 -5.67 2.16 -8.60
CA THR A 81 -6.56 3.10 -7.93
C THR A 81 -7.75 2.37 -7.37
N ASP A 82 -7.93 2.44 -6.06
CA ASP A 82 -9.16 2.07 -5.39
C ASP A 82 -9.89 3.31 -4.87
N ASN A 83 -11.17 3.14 -4.55
CA ASN A 83 -11.98 4.09 -3.79
C ASN A 83 -12.37 3.48 -2.43
N GLY A 84 -11.45 2.75 -1.80
CA GLY A 84 -11.64 2.20 -0.46
C GLY A 84 -11.48 3.28 0.62
N ILE A 85 -11.29 2.84 1.86
CA ILE A 85 -11.25 3.71 3.05
C ILE A 85 -10.10 4.74 3.02
N GLY A 86 -9.08 4.50 2.19
CA GLY A 86 -7.91 5.34 2.09
C GLY A 86 -7.03 5.31 3.35
N LEU A 87 -6.12 6.28 3.44
CA LEU A 87 -5.26 6.48 4.60
C LEU A 87 -5.24 7.96 4.96
N SER A 88 -5.35 8.28 6.24
CA SER A 88 -4.97 9.58 6.75
C SER A 88 -3.45 9.78 6.62
N ARG A 89 -2.99 11.04 6.76
CA ARG A 89 -1.56 11.36 6.74
C ARG A 89 -0.78 10.57 7.79
N GLN A 90 -1.34 10.39 8.98
CA GLN A 90 -0.67 9.68 10.06
C GLN A 90 -0.60 8.18 9.77
N GLU A 91 -1.69 7.57 9.29
CA GLU A 91 -1.68 6.17 8.88
C GLU A 91 -0.75 5.91 7.69
N ALA A 92 -0.59 6.85 6.76
CA ALA A 92 0.40 6.74 5.69
C ALA A 92 1.83 6.73 6.26
N ILE A 93 2.13 7.59 7.24
CA ILE A 93 3.44 7.61 7.91
C ILE A 93 3.68 6.29 8.65
N ASP A 94 2.68 5.82 9.40
CA ASP A 94 2.82 4.65 10.26
C ASP A 94 2.82 3.35 9.42
N ASN A 95 1.98 3.21 8.41
CA ASN A 95 1.84 1.96 7.66
C ASN A 95 2.81 1.84 6.48
N LEU A 96 3.22 2.96 5.85
CA LEU A 96 4.16 2.95 4.72
C LEU A 96 5.59 3.27 5.15
N GLY A 97 5.75 4.14 6.16
CA GLY A 97 7.05 4.58 6.68
C GLY A 97 7.63 3.64 7.73
N THR A 98 6.82 2.74 8.29
CA THR A 98 7.23 1.75 9.28
C THR A 98 6.79 0.35 8.88
N ILE A 99 7.44 -0.68 9.43
CA ILE A 99 7.00 -2.06 9.21
C ILE A 99 5.71 -2.27 10.00
N ALA A 100 4.60 -2.47 9.28
CA ALA A 100 3.40 -3.04 9.86
C ALA A 100 3.76 -4.38 10.51
N LYS A 101 3.46 -4.52 11.81
CA LYS A 101 3.90 -5.61 12.70
C LYS A 101 3.60 -7.04 12.23
N SER A 102 2.83 -7.27 11.17
CA SER A 102 2.42 -8.60 10.75
C SER A 102 3.34 -9.16 9.65
N GLY A 103 4.31 -9.98 10.04
CA GLY A 103 4.97 -10.93 9.13
C GLY A 103 6.39 -10.59 8.69
N THR A 104 6.88 -9.36 8.87
CA THR A 104 8.23 -8.99 8.40
C THR A 104 9.35 -9.68 9.19
N LYS A 105 9.17 -9.89 10.49
CA LYS A 105 10.16 -10.61 11.30
C LYS A 105 10.32 -12.06 10.85
N ASP A 106 9.20 -12.73 10.58
CA ASP A 106 9.17 -14.11 10.07
C ASP A 106 9.63 -14.21 8.62
N PHE A 107 9.45 -13.14 7.83
CA PHE A 107 9.99 -13.05 6.47
C PHE A 107 11.50 -12.86 6.48
N MET A 108 12.01 -11.97 7.34
CA MET A 108 13.44 -11.73 7.53
C MET A 108 14.16 -12.99 8.03
N SER A 109 13.57 -13.74 8.97
CA SER A 109 14.16 -15.01 9.43
C SER A 109 14.24 -16.05 8.30
N LYS A 110 13.14 -16.25 7.54
CA LYS A 110 13.12 -17.17 6.40
C LYS A 110 14.10 -16.85 5.28
N LEU A 111 14.48 -15.57 5.12
CA LEU A 111 15.47 -15.14 4.13
C LEU A 111 16.91 -15.14 4.66
N SER A 112 17.10 -15.12 5.97
CA SER A 112 18.44 -15.11 6.59
C SER A 112 19.04 -16.52 6.71
N GLY A 113 18.23 -17.57 6.48
CA GLY A 113 18.70 -18.96 6.38
C GLY A 113 18.91 -19.68 7.73
N ASP A 114 18.31 -19.17 8.81
CA ASP A 114 18.17 -19.86 10.10
C ASP A 114 16.77 -20.50 10.24
#